data_AF-A0A2D9A256-F1
#
_entry.id   AF-A0A2D9A256-F1
#
_cell.length_a   1.000
_cell.length_b   1.000
_cell.length_c   1.000
_cell.angle_alpha   90.00
_cell.angle_beta   90.00
_cell.angle_gamma   90.00
#
_symmetry.space_group_name_H-M   'P 1'
#
loop_
_entity.id
_entity.type
_entity.pdbx_description
1 polymer ?
#
loop_
_entity_poly.entity_id
_entity_poly.type
_entity_poly.pdbx_seq_one_letter_code
_entity_poly.pdbx_strand_id
1 'polypeptide(L)' 'MACTTAEVGIELISAVQCQMSHSQYFVVETEEYTKLHEFFMPFQELSTAEFTPVRDLMGL' A
#
# COMPACT_ATOMS: atom_id res chain seq x y z
N MET A 1 -13.99 -2.45 11.17
CA MET A 1 -12.90 -1.81 11.92
C MET A 1 -11.93 -1.26 10.89
N ALA A 2 -11.76 0.05 10.83
CA ALA A 2 -10.72 0.65 10.00
C ALA A 2 -9.43 0.64 10.81
N CYS A 3 -8.48 -0.24 10.46
CA CYS A 3 -7.14 -0.18 11.02
C CYS A 3 -6.42 1.00 10.37
N THR A 4 -5.85 1.87 11.18
CA THR A 4 -5.07 3.01 10.64
C THR A 4 -3.70 2.50 10.23
N THR A 5 -3.15 2.98 9.12
CA THR A 5 -1.85 2.53 8.57
C THR A 5 -0.73 2.60 9.62
N ALA A 6 -0.80 3.59 10.51
CA ALA A 6 0.12 3.78 11.63
C ALA A 6 0.13 2.64 12.66
N GLU A 7 -1.02 1.98 12.90
CA GLU A 7 -1.10 0.82 13.81
C GLU A 7 -0.39 -0.43 13.24
N VAL A 8 -0.22 -0.48 11.92
CA VAL A 8 0.41 -1.59 11.20
C VAL A 8 1.88 -1.28 10.88
N GLY A 9 2.42 -0.11 11.25
CA GLY A 9 3.79 0.28 10.91
C GLY A 9 3.98 0.52 9.41
N ILE A 10 2.96 1.06 8.76
CA ILE A 10 2.96 1.45 7.36
C ILE A 10 2.63 2.94 7.28
N GLU A 11 3.43 3.70 6.56
CA GLU A 11 3.18 5.10 6.26
C GLU A 11 2.68 5.24 4.82
N LEU A 12 1.56 5.95 4.62
CA LEU A 12 1.02 6.20 3.29
C LEU A 12 1.70 7.45 2.70
N ILE A 13 2.51 7.25 1.66
CA ILE A 13 3.18 8.33 0.94
C ILE A 13 2.26 8.93 -0.13
N SER A 14 1.55 8.06 -0.87
CA SER A 14 0.65 8.50 -1.94
C SER A 14 -0.42 7.45 -2.24
N ALA A 15 -1.60 7.91 -2.65
CA ALA A 15 -2.70 7.09 -3.12
C ALA A 15 -3.29 7.68 -4.41
N VAL A 16 -3.37 6.86 -5.46
CA VAL A 16 -3.96 7.24 -6.75
C VAL A 16 -5.03 6.24 -7.13
N GLN A 17 -6.25 6.72 -7.33
CA GLN A 17 -7.35 5.93 -7.87
C GLN A 17 -7.50 6.19 -9.37
N CYS A 18 -7.33 5.15 -10.18
CA CYS A 18 -7.59 5.24 -11.61
C CYS A 18 -9.04 4.81 -11.88
N GLN A 19 -9.95 5.77 -12.06
CA GLN A 19 -11.38 5.50 -12.26
C GLN A 19 -11.68 4.64 -13.50
N MET A 20 -10.83 4.71 -14.52
CA MET A 20 -11.00 3.97 -15.77
C MET A 20 -10.65 2.47 -15.67
N SER A 21 -9.85 2.08 -14.67
CA SER A 21 -9.26 0.73 -14.58
C SER A 21 -9.74 -0.07 -13.36
N HIS A 22 -10.59 0.50 -12.51
CA HIS A 22 -10.93 -0.06 -11.19
C HIS A 22 -9.68 -0.43 -10.37
N SER A 23 -8.56 0.25 -10.62
CA SER A 23 -7.26 -0.01 -10.00
C SER A 23 -6.92 1.11 -9.03
N GLN A 24 -6.36 0.73 -7.89
CA GLN A 24 -5.86 1.65 -6.88
C GLN A 24 -4.37 1.41 -6.71
N TYR A 25 -3.59 2.48 -6.78
CA TYR A 25 -2.15 2.45 -6.59
C TYR A 25 -1.82 3.15 -5.29
N PHE A 26 -1.01 2.49 -4.47
CA PHE A 26 -0.53 3.01 -3.20
C PHE A 26 0.99 3.01 -3.21
N VAL A 27 1.57 4.12 -2.79
CA VAL A 27 2.99 4.19 -2.43
C VAL A 27 3.01 4.28 -0.92
N VAL A 28 3.68 3.31 -0.31
CA VAL A 28 3.79 3.21 1.14
C VAL A 28 5.23 3.03 1.54
N GLU A 29 5.56 3.52 2.72
CA GLU A 29 6.83 3.28 3.38
C GLU A 29 6.61 2.32 4.55
N THR A 30 7.47 1.33 4.69
CA THR A 30 7.41 0.37 5.79
C THR A 30 8.79 -0.22 6.04
N GLU A 31 9.08 -0.47 7.31
CA GLU A 31 10.33 -1.12 7.73
C GLU A 31 10.30 -2.65 7.54
N GLU A 32 9.10 -3.26 7.42
CA GLU A 32 8.96 -4.71 7.24
C GLU A 32 7.94 -5.05 6.14
N TYR A 33 8.41 -5.78 5.13
CA TYR A 33 7.59 -6.18 3.99
C TYR A 33 6.38 -7.06 4.37
N THR A 34 6.48 -7.84 5.45
CA THR A 34 5.40 -8.72 5.95
C THR A 34 4.15 -7.94 6.35
N LYS A 35 4.31 -6.69 6.82
CA LYS A 35 3.20 -5.80 7.22
C LYS A 35 2.30 -5.44 6.04
N LEU A 36 2.84 -5.40 4.82
CA LEU A 36 2.05 -5.15 3.61
C LEU A 36 0.95 -6.20 3.43
N HIS A 37 1.27 -7.48 3.66
CA HIS A 37 0.28 -8.54 3.55
C HIS A 37 -0.84 -8.38 4.58
N GLU A 38 -0.50 -8.05 5.83
CA GLU A 38 -1.49 -7.81 6.90
C GLU A 38 -2.40 -6.61 6.58
N PHE A 39 -1.85 -5.56 6.00
CA PHE A 39 -2.60 -4.38 5.59
C PHE A 39 -3.64 -4.67 4.51
N PHE A 40 -3.31 -5.55 3.55
CA PHE A 40 -4.22 -5.92 2.47
C PHE A 40 -5.14 -7.10 2.80
N MET A 41 -4.86 -7.86 3.87
CA MET A 41 -5.67 -9.01 4.31
C MET A 41 -7.17 -8.70 4.52
N PRO A 42 -7.59 -7.52 5.04
CA PRO A 42 -9.00 -7.16 5.18
C PRO A 42 -9.71 -6.97 3.83
N PHE A 43 -8.97 -6.77 2.74
CA PHE A 43 -9.51 -6.46 1.41
C PHE A 43 -9.50 -7.71 0.51
N GLN A 44 -10.09 -8.80 1.00
CA GLN A 44 -10.15 -10.10 0.29
C GLN A 44 -10.90 -10.06 -1.05
N GLU A 45 -11.59 -8.96 -1.37
CA GLU A 45 -12.24 -8.73 -2.66
C GLU A 45 -11.29 -8.20 -3.75
N LEU A 46 -10.02 -7.92 -3.41
CA LEU A 46 -9.00 -7.59 -4.40
C LEU A 46 -8.69 -8.85 -5.23
N SER A 47 -9.00 -8.79 -6.53
CA SER A 47 -8.71 -9.87 -7.48
C SER A 47 -7.21 -10.13 -7.61
N THR A 48 -6.40 -9.08 -7.55
CA THR A 48 -4.93 -9.12 -7.64
C THR A 48 -4.30 -7.93 -6.90
N ALA A 49 -3.30 -8.20 -6.06
CA ALA A 49 -2.45 -7.18 -5.46
C ALA A 49 -0.98 -7.46 -5.82
N GLU A 50 -0.31 -6.47 -6.40
CA GLU A 50 1.10 -6.57 -6.80
C GLU A 50 1.94 -5.59 -6.01
N PHE A 51 3.09 -6.06 -5.53
CA PHE A 51 4.02 -5.26 -4.74
C PHE A 51 5.30 -5.06 -5.52
N THR A 52 5.64 -3.81 -5.80
CA THR A 52 6.88 -3.44 -6.49
C THR A 52 7.65 -2.44 -5.63
N PRO A 53 8.94 -2.69 -5.31
CA PRO A 53 9.74 -1.74 -4.57
C PRO A 53 9.95 -0.46 -5.40
N VAL A 54 9.69 0.70 -4.80
CA VAL A 54 9.92 2.01 -5.40
C VAL A 54 11.15 2.62 -4.73
N ARG A 55 12.09 3.14 -5.54
CA ARG A 55 13.23 3.90 -5.00
C ARG A 55 12.80 5.34 -4.81
N ASP A 56 13.15 5.92 -3.66
CA ASP A 56 13.10 7.37 -3.51
C ASP A 56 14.14 8.00 -4.45
N LEU A 57 13.68 8.88 -5.32
CA LEU A 57 14.51 9.63 -6.27
C LEU A 57 14.88 11.02 -5.72
N MET A 58 14.32 11.43 -4.57
CA MET A 58 14.58 12.73 -3.93
C MET A 58 15.69 12.68 -2.87
N GLY A 59 16.11 11.49 -2.41
CA GLY A 59 17.22 11.30 -1.47
C GLY A 59 18.61 11.35 -2.11
N LEU A 60 18.97 12.46 -2.77
CA LEU A 60 20.32 12.73 -3.30
C LEU A 60 21.24 13.36 -2.24
#